data_AF-A0A5C8TEB7-F1
#
_entry.id   AF-A0A5C8TEB7-F1
#
_cell.length_a   1.000
_cell.length_b   1.000
_cell.length_c   1.000
_cell.angle_alpha   90.00
_cell.angle_beta   90.00
_cell.angle_gamma   90.00
#
_symmetry.space_group_name_H-M   'P 1'
#
loop_
_entity.id
_entity.type
_entity.pdbx_description
1 polymer ?
#
loop_
_entity_poly.entity_id
_entity_poly.type
_entity_poly.pdbx_seq_one_letter_code
_entity_poly.pdbx_strand_id
1 'polypeptide(L)'
;MSCKSDPDRMPHPGRTSAERRALDRVGCGEPPGCSPKTLRRLLDDGLLIDQGREVRRDALGSYIVPSFSMPIPVHYQWCSAVAATDEEMAAMEGL
;
A
#
# COMPACT_ATOMS: atom_id res chain seq x y z
N MET A 1 14.43 -17.10 -14.20
CA MET A 1 12.97 -16.84 -14.22
C MET A 1 12.77 -15.34 -14.25
N SER A 2 12.64 -14.76 -15.44
CA SER A 2 12.43 -13.32 -15.63
C SER A 2 10.93 -13.10 -15.79
N CYS A 3 10.28 -12.53 -14.77
CA CYS A 3 8.90 -12.07 -14.90
C CYS A 3 8.93 -10.89 -15.88
N LYS A 4 8.41 -11.10 -17.10
CA LYS A 4 8.23 -10.02 -18.08
C LYS A 4 7.39 -8.93 -17.42
N SER A 5 7.98 -7.75 -17.27
CA SER A 5 7.24 -6.55 -16.94
C SER A 5 6.43 -6.18 -18.17
N ASP A 6 5.11 -6.27 -18.11
CA ASP A 6 4.25 -5.67 -19.12
C ASP A 6 4.62 -4.20 -19.27
N PRO A 7 4.97 -3.73 -20.49
CA PRO A 7 5.48 -2.37 -20.69
C PRO A 7 4.44 -1.27 -20.45
N ASP A 8 3.15 -1.63 -20.38
CA ASP A 8 2.04 -0.70 -20.06
C ASP A 8 1.74 -0.59 -18.56
N ARG A 9 2.34 -1.45 -17.71
CA ARG A 9 2.06 -1.45 -16.29
C ARG A 9 3.00 -0.49 -15.58
N MET A 10 2.49 0.68 -15.16
CA MET A 10 3.27 1.59 -14.32
C MET A 10 3.79 0.83 -13.08
N PRO A 11 5.10 0.95 -12.77
CA PRO A 11 5.71 0.09 -11.77
C PRO A 11 5.12 0.44 -10.40
N HIS A 12 4.44 -0.53 -9.78
CA HIS A 12 3.99 -0.42 -8.40
C HIS A 12 5.18 -0.10 -7.48
N PRO A 13 5.06 0.85 -6.53
CA PRO A 13 6.18 1.29 -5.68
C PRO A 13 6.83 0.15 -4.88
N GLY A 14 6.01 -0.76 -4.35
CA GLY A 14 6.46 -2.01 -3.72
C GLY A 14 7.17 -2.98 -4.69
N ARG A 15 8.38 -3.42 -4.34
CA ARG A 15 9.18 -4.32 -5.16
C ARG A 15 8.83 -5.79 -4.92
N THR A 16 8.48 -6.15 -3.69
CA THR A 16 8.06 -7.52 -3.31
C THR A 16 6.55 -7.63 -3.14
N SER A 17 6.00 -8.85 -3.19
CA SER A 17 4.57 -9.09 -2.97
C SER A 17 4.09 -8.65 -1.57
N ALA A 18 4.94 -8.79 -0.55
CA ALA A 18 4.64 -8.33 0.80
C ALA A 18 4.61 -6.79 0.90
N GLU A 19 5.54 -6.11 0.23
CA GLU A 19 5.55 -4.64 0.16
C GLU A 19 4.35 -4.10 -0.62
N ARG A 20 3.96 -4.77 -1.71
CA ARG A 20 2.77 -4.42 -2.50
C ARG A 20 1.51 -4.47 -1.64
N ARG A 21 1.26 -5.61 -1.00
CA ARG A 21 0.09 -5.78 -0.10
C ARG A 21 0.09 -4.78 1.05
N ALA A 22 1.25 -4.44 1.60
CA ALA A 22 1.34 -3.45 2.66
C ALA A 22 0.94 -2.05 2.18
N LEU A 23 1.40 -1.66 0.99
CA LEU A 23 1.05 -0.37 0.37
C LEU A 23 -0.40 -0.32 -0.10
N ASP A 24 -0.97 -1.43 -0.58
CA ASP A 24 -2.39 -1.54 -0.91
C ASP A 24 -3.27 -1.26 0.30
N ARG A 25 -2.94 -1.85 1.46
CA ARG A 25 -3.68 -1.61 2.70
C ARG A 25 -3.56 -0.16 3.16
N VAL A 26 -2.35 0.38 3.20
CA VAL A 26 -2.14 1.78 3.61
C VAL A 26 -2.81 2.75 2.64
N GLY A 27 -2.83 2.44 1.34
CA GLY A 27 -3.51 3.24 0.33
C GLY A 27 -5.02 3.30 0.54
N CYS A 28 -5.60 2.23 1.06
CA CYS A 28 -7.00 2.15 1.48
C CYS A 28 -7.27 2.69 2.91
N GLY A 29 -6.26 3.24 3.59
CA GLY A 29 -6.39 3.74 4.97
C GLY A 29 -6.37 2.65 6.05
N GLU A 30 -5.98 1.43 5.70
CA GLU A 30 -5.77 0.32 6.63
C GLU A 30 -4.32 0.26 7.16
N PRO A 31 -4.09 -0.36 8.33
CA PRO A 31 -2.74 -0.64 8.77
C PRO A 31 -2.00 -1.59 7.79
N PRO A 32 -0.67 -1.45 7.62
CA PRO A 32 0.11 -2.13 6.57
C PRO A 32 0.13 -3.67 6.67
N GLY A 33 -0.32 -4.27 7.77
CA GLY A 33 -0.54 -5.72 7.87
C GLY A 33 0.66 -6.59 7.47
N CYS A 34 1.89 -6.15 7.74
CA CYS A 34 3.12 -6.80 7.29
C CYS A 34 4.08 -7.12 8.45
N SER A 35 5.13 -7.89 8.17
CA SER A 35 6.14 -8.21 9.18
C SER A 35 6.89 -6.95 9.63
N PRO A 36 7.39 -6.89 10.88
CA PRO A 36 8.17 -5.74 11.36
C PRO A 36 9.40 -5.42 10.49
N LYS A 37 10.02 -6.46 9.91
CA LYS A 37 11.15 -6.31 8.99
C LYS A 37 10.74 -5.61 7.70
N THR A 38 9.58 -5.98 7.14
CA THR A 38 9.02 -5.35 5.94
C THR A 38 8.63 -3.91 6.21
N LEU A 39 7.97 -3.64 7.34
CA LEU A 39 7.59 -2.29 7.74
C LEU A 39 8.81 -1.38 7.86
N ARG A 40 9.86 -1.84 8.53
CA ARG A 40 11.10 -1.07 8.68
C ARG A 40 11.72 -0.73 7.34
N ARG A 41 11.76 -1.69 6.42
CA ARG A 41 12.25 -1.46 5.06
C ARG A 41 11.40 -0.43 4.30
N LEU A 42 10.07 -0.49 4.41
CA LEU A 42 9.18 0.48 3.78
C LEU A 42 9.39 1.90 4.31
N LEU A 43 9.69 2.05 5.61
CA LEU A 43 10.05 3.33 6.22
C LEU A 43 11.43 3.80 5.76
N ASP A 44 12.43 2.91 5.78
CA ASP A 44 13.82 3.22 5.39
C ASP A 44 13.92 3.59 3.90
N ASP A 45 13.14 2.93 3.03
CA ASP A 45 13.05 3.22 1.59
C ASP A 45 12.17 4.45 1.30
N GLY A 46 11.60 5.10 2.31
CA GLY A 46 10.76 6.29 2.16
C GLY A 46 9.41 6.03 1.47
N LEU A 47 8.96 4.77 1.42
CA LEU A 47 7.68 4.39 0.85
C LEU A 47 6.51 4.62 1.82
N LEU A 48 6.81 4.61 3.13
CA LEU A 48 5.89 4.95 4.20
C LEU A 48 6.49 6.02 5.11
N ILE A 49 5.62 6.78 5.76
CA ILE A 49 5.94 7.74 6.81
C ILE A 49 5.14 7.34 8.05
N ASP A 50 5.81 7.33 9.19
CA ASP A 50 5.18 7.21 10.52
C ASP A 50 4.48 8.53 10.87
N GLN A 51 3.15 8.50 11.02
CA GLN A 51 2.36 9.66 11.45
C GLN A 51 2.13 9.69 12.97
N GLY A 52 2.79 8.80 13.70
CA GLY A 52 2.64 8.64 15.13
C GLY A 52 1.49 7.68 15.44
N ARG A 53 0.57 8.12 16.29
CA ARG A 53 -0.46 7.24 16.83
C ARG A 53 -1.82 7.90 16.85
N GLU A 54 -2.83 7.16 16.42
CA GLU A 54 -4.22 7.56 16.49
C GLU A 54 -4.85 6.94 17.75
N VAL A 55 -5.57 7.77 18.52
CA VAL A 55 -6.36 7.28 19.65
C VAL A 55 -7.75 6.97 19.16
N ARG A 56 -8.11 5.69 19.15
CA ARG A 56 -9.46 5.23 18.83
C ARG A 56 -10.19 4.87 20.11
N ARG A 57 -11.52 4.94 20.07
CA ARG A 57 -12.38 4.60 21.21
C ARG A 57 -13.36 3.54 20.79
N ASP A 58 -13.44 2.47 21.56
CA ASP A 58 -14.42 1.41 21.42
C ASP A 58 -15.26 1.27 22.70
N ALA A 59 -16.11 0.25 22.74
CA ALA A 59 -16.98 -0.05 23.89
C ALA A 59 -16.20 -0.51 25.14
N LEU A 60 -14.92 -0.87 25.00
CA LEU A 60 -14.05 -1.36 26.08
C LEU A 60 -13.07 -0.28 26.58
N GLY A 61 -12.88 0.83 25.84
CA GLY A 61 -12.07 1.96 26.26
C GLY A 61 -11.42 2.71 25.09
N SER A 62 -10.40 3.51 25.38
CA SER A 62 -9.56 4.11 24.35
C SER A 62 -8.30 3.26 24.12
N TYR A 63 -8.00 2.95 22.87
CA TYR A 63 -6.81 2.23 22.45
C TYR A 63 -6.01 3.04 21.43
N ILE A 64 -4.72 2.75 21.34
CA ILE A 64 -3.77 3.51 20.55
C ILE A 64 -3.33 2.66 19.36
N VAL A 65 -3.53 3.15 18.14
CA VAL A 65 -3.15 2.47 16.90
C VAL A 65 -2.02 3.24 16.22
N PRO A 66 -0.92 2.59 15.82
CA PRO A 66 0.10 3.26 15.02
C PRO A 66 -0.46 3.65 13.65
N SER A 67 -0.21 4.89 13.23
CA SER A 67 -0.70 5.44 11.97
C SER A 67 0.44 5.59 10.97
N PHE A 68 0.22 5.12 9.74
CA PHE A 68 1.20 5.18 8.65
C PHE A 68 0.54 5.78 7.42
N SER A 69 1.34 6.51 6.64
CA SER A 69 0.88 7.09 5.38
C SER A 69 1.92 6.95 4.29
N MET A 70 1.48 6.95 3.04
CA MET A 70 2.38 7.09 1.91
C MET A 70 2.67 8.57 1.66
N PRO A 71 3.92 8.96 1.35
CA PRO A 71 4.20 10.27 0.78
C PRO A 71 3.40 10.49 -0.50
N ILE A 72 3.01 11.74 -0.79
CA ILE A 72 2.19 12.10 -1.96
C ILE A 72 2.73 11.50 -3.28
N PRO A 73 4.04 11.58 -3.61
CA PRO A 73 4.56 10.99 -4.84
C PRO A 73 4.38 9.46 -4.92
N VAL A 74 4.55 8.77 -3.78
CA VAL A 74 4.38 7.31 -3.69
C VAL A 74 2.91 6.94 -3.82
N HIS A 75 2.02 7.73 -3.22
CA HIS A 75 0.58 7.51 -3.33
C HIS A 75 0.09 7.69 -4.77
N TYR A 76 0.55 8.72 -5.49
CA TYR A 76 0.24 8.87 -6.93
C TYR A 76 0.71 7.68 -7.76
N GLN A 77 1.94 7.21 -7.52
CA GLN A 77 2.48 6.04 -8.20
C GLN A 77 1.66 4.78 -7.89
N TRP A 78 1.25 4.61 -6.63
CA TRP A 78 0.37 3.52 -6.23
C TRP A 78 -1.00 3.61 -6.91
N CYS A 79 -1.67 4.77 -6.87
CA CYS A 79 -2.95 4.98 -7.53
C CYS A 79 -2.88 4.66 -9.02
N SER A 80 -1.83 5.10 -9.71
CA SER A 80 -1.65 4.80 -11.13
C SER A 80 -1.48 3.30 -11.42
N ALA A 81 -0.81 2.56 -10.53
CA ALA A 81 -0.61 1.12 -10.68
C ALA A 81 -1.87 0.32 -10.36
N VAL A 82 -2.71 0.78 -9.43
CA VAL A 82 -3.98 0.14 -9.06
C VAL A 82 -5.09 0.45 -10.06
N ALA A 83 -5.18 1.70 -10.54
CA ALA A 83 -6.15 2.09 -11.57
C ALA A 83 -5.98 1.28 -12.85
N ALA A 84 -4.73 1.06 -13.29
CA ALA A 84 -4.44 0.20 -14.44
C ALA A 84 -4.95 -1.24 -14.26
N THR A 85 -4.94 -1.78 -13.02
CA THR A 85 -5.45 -3.13 -12.76
C THR A 85 -6.98 -3.22 -12.69
N ASP A 86 -7.65 -2.13 -12.31
CA ASP A 86 -9.11 -2.09 -12.21
C ASP A 86 -9.75 -1.97 -13.61
N GLU A 87 -9.17 -1.16 -14.49
CA GLU A 87 -9.65 -1.00 -15.87
C GLU A 87 -9.55 -2.31 -16.69
N GLU A 88 -8.49 -3.10 -16.50
CA GLU A 88 -8.33 -4.41 -17.17
C GLU A 88 -9.35 -5.44 -16.67
N MET A 89 -9.68 -5.43 -15.38
CA MET A 89 -10.69 -6.30 -14.78
C MET A 89 -12.11 -5.90 -15.20
N ALA A 90 -12.41 -4.60 -15.20
CA ALA A 90 -13.68 -4.06 -15.68
C ALA A 90 -13.92 -4.36 -17.17
N ALA A 91 -12.86 -4.36 -18.00
CA ALA A 91 -12.95 -4.75 -19.40
C ALA A 91 -13.19 -6.27 -19.59
N MET A 92 -12.79 -7.11 -18.63
CA MET A 92 -12.99 -8.56 -18.68
C MET A 92 -14.35 -9.00 -18.12
N GLU A 93 -14.91 -8.27 -17.15
CA GLU A 93 -16.22 -8.56 -16.55
C GLU A 93 -17.41 -7.98 -17.34
N GLY A 94 -17.15 -7.23 -18.42
CA GLY A 94 -18.14 -6.66 -19.33
C GLY A 94 -18.59 -7.60 -20.47
N LEU A 95 -18.99 -8.84 -20.17
CA LEU A 95 -19.71 -9.74 -21.09
C LEU A 95 -21.08 -10.14 -20.52
#